data_AF-A0A9P5XW43-F1
#
_entry.id   AF-A0A9P5XW43-F1
#
_cell.length_a   1.000
_cell.length_b   1.000
_cell.length_c   1.000
_cell.angle_alpha   90.00
_cell.angle_beta   90.00
_cell.angle_gamma   90.00
#
_symmetry.space_group_name_H-M   'P 1'
#
loop_
_entity.id
_entity.type
_entity.pdbx_description
1 polymer ?
#
loop_
_entity_poly.entity_id
_entity_poly.type
_entity_poly.pdbx_seq_one_letter_code
_entity_poly.pdbx_strand_id
1 'polypeptide(L)'
;MSNSKGKQPIKSSNLGVPVMLNPASGSANPAASLSALWAYLQPALDHIVKSPSNDPGGKAPAIDFGFYAGIHSACYNYFTAQSEAANSTARTPDTSITSGTDIYEQLDKYFADATRELILGAPQDDTTLIHYIIPCFNRYSAGAHSANRLLSYVNRHYVKRAVDEDKGWLRLTDVLESVAKTITVTDTRENISKRLREKRIDELKKWGYEEGGSGELMASAEACAEAASAPDRVVPISSLALRRFRTEFFEPLLAVPKIKGKSKGKHKIPKAASNSSTPGPKGRLARSVKELLESKNIDEGERLRLSRELAKALKTVGVRTDHPLRKRLDKFVASCTQGG
;
A
#
# COMPACT_ATOMS: atom_id res chain seq x y z
N MET A 1 48.69 47.89 -1.85
CA MET A 1 47.64 47.36 -0.96
C MET A 1 46.34 47.28 -1.73
N SER A 2 45.82 46.07 -1.98
CA SER A 2 44.38 45.78 -2.08
C SER A 2 44.19 44.29 -2.31
N ASN A 3 43.84 43.59 -1.23
CA ASN A 3 43.39 42.21 -1.23
C ASN A 3 41.94 42.17 -1.73
N SER A 4 41.64 41.35 -2.74
CA SER A 4 40.28 40.87 -2.99
C SER A 4 40.27 39.35 -2.90
N LYS A 5 39.81 38.85 -1.74
CA LYS A 5 39.47 37.45 -1.52
C LYS A 5 38.05 37.22 -2.05
N GLY A 6 37.92 36.60 -3.22
CA GLY A 6 36.67 36.00 -3.69
C GLY A 6 36.49 34.62 -3.06
N LYS A 7 35.61 34.51 -2.06
CA LYS A 7 35.10 33.23 -1.55
C LYS A 7 34.24 32.57 -2.63
N GLN A 8 34.69 31.43 -3.16
CA GLN A 8 33.84 30.50 -3.90
C GLN A 8 32.93 29.75 -2.90
N PRO A 9 31.60 29.67 -3.13
CA PRO A 9 30.75 28.79 -2.34
C PRO A 9 30.96 27.34 -2.79
N ILE A 10 31.41 26.51 -1.84
CA ILE A 10 31.49 25.06 -1.97
C ILE A 10 30.07 24.53 -2.19
N LYS A 11 29.76 24.09 -3.41
CA LYS A 11 28.57 23.27 -3.68
C LYS A 11 28.75 21.94 -2.96
N SER A 12 28.06 21.76 -1.84
CA SER A 12 27.85 20.45 -1.23
C SER A 12 27.09 19.57 -2.24
N SER A 13 27.81 18.66 -2.89
CA SER A 13 27.24 17.64 -3.76
C SER A 13 26.47 16.63 -2.91
N ASN A 14 25.19 16.92 -2.68
CA ASN A 14 24.24 15.89 -2.28
C ASN A 14 24.12 14.93 -3.46
N LEU A 15 24.71 13.74 -3.37
CA LEU A 15 24.53 12.64 -4.33
C LEU A 15 23.11 12.07 -4.17
N GLY A 16 22.10 12.89 -4.44
CA GLY A 16 20.71 12.51 -4.58
C GLY A 16 20.44 12.02 -6.00
N VAL A 17 19.43 11.18 -6.17
CA VAL A 17 18.98 10.78 -7.50
C VAL A 17 18.58 12.03 -8.30
N PRO A 18 19.03 12.17 -9.56
CA PRO A 18 18.76 13.36 -10.35
C PRO A 18 17.26 13.59 -10.50
N VAL A 19 16.83 14.85 -10.34
CA VAL A 19 15.44 15.24 -10.61
C VAL A 19 15.10 14.89 -12.07
N MET A 20 14.02 14.14 -12.26
CA MET A 20 13.59 13.80 -13.61
C MET A 20 12.99 15.02 -14.32
N LEU A 21 13.61 15.41 -15.43
CA LEU A 21 13.13 16.48 -16.30
C LEU A 21 11.95 16.00 -17.15
N ASN A 22 11.11 16.95 -17.59
CA ASN A 22 10.03 16.66 -18.52
C ASN A 22 10.60 16.07 -19.83
N PRO A 23 10.26 14.83 -20.21
CA PRO A 23 10.68 14.30 -21.51
C PRO A 23 10.05 15.18 -22.58
N ALA A 24 10.85 15.61 -23.58
CA ALA A 24 10.35 16.40 -24.69
C ALA A 24 9.16 15.67 -25.32
N SER A 25 7.95 16.16 -25.02
CA SER A 25 6.74 15.59 -25.59
C SER A 25 6.75 15.97 -27.05
N GLY A 26 6.85 14.99 -27.94
CA GLY A 26 6.56 15.21 -29.36
C GLY A 26 5.15 15.82 -29.51
N SER A 27 4.76 16.18 -30.73
CA SER A 27 3.45 16.80 -31.02
C SER A 27 2.21 15.98 -30.60
N ALA A 28 2.38 14.78 -30.06
CA ALA A 28 1.29 13.94 -29.59
C ALA A 28 0.70 14.47 -28.27
N ASN A 29 -0.60 14.77 -28.29
CA ASN A 29 -1.36 15.14 -27.10
C ASN A 29 -1.46 13.94 -26.12
N PRO A 30 -0.89 14.02 -24.90
CA PRO A 30 -0.96 12.93 -23.93
C PRO A 30 -2.39 12.55 -23.54
N ALA A 31 -3.35 13.48 -23.63
CA ALA A 31 -4.74 13.22 -23.27
C ALA A 31 -5.57 12.55 -24.38
N ALA A 32 -4.97 12.23 -25.54
CA ALA A 32 -5.72 11.68 -26.68
C ALA A 32 -6.21 10.24 -26.47
N SER A 33 -5.53 9.45 -25.63
CA SER A 33 -5.90 8.07 -25.32
C SER A 33 -5.21 7.60 -24.04
N LEU A 34 -5.69 6.50 -23.44
CA LEU A 34 -5.01 5.87 -22.29
C LEU A 34 -3.55 5.55 -22.62
N SER A 35 -3.27 5.02 -23.82
CA SER A 35 -1.92 4.63 -24.22
C SER A 35 -0.98 5.84 -24.28
N ALA A 36 -1.45 6.97 -24.83
CA ALA A 36 -0.67 8.20 -24.90
C ALA A 36 -0.43 8.79 -23.50
N LEU A 37 -1.46 8.80 -22.66
CA LEU A 37 -1.36 9.30 -21.28
C LEU A 37 -0.39 8.44 -20.48
N TRP A 38 -0.51 7.12 -20.60
CA TRP A 38 0.33 6.18 -19.88
C TRP A 38 1.79 6.29 -20.31
N ALA A 39 2.07 6.42 -21.62
CA ALA A 39 3.43 6.63 -22.12
C ALA A 39 4.07 7.92 -21.57
N TYR A 40 3.27 8.96 -21.32
CA TYR A 40 3.73 10.20 -20.71
C TYR A 40 3.91 10.09 -19.17
N LEU A 41 3.00 9.38 -18.50
CA LEU A 41 2.96 9.24 -17.03
C LEU A 41 3.97 8.22 -16.49
N GLN A 42 4.10 7.06 -17.14
CA GLN A 42 4.86 5.93 -16.63
C GLN A 42 6.31 6.27 -16.27
N PRO A 43 7.07 7.05 -17.07
CA PRO A 43 8.45 7.39 -16.72
C PRO A 43 8.56 8.13 -15.37
N ALA A 44 7.61 9.01 -15.07
CA ALA A 44 7.56 9.69 -13.77
C ALA A 44 7.23 8.72 -12.63
N LEU A 45 6.30 7.79 -12.85
CA LEU A 45 5.97 6.76 -11.86
C LEU A 45 7.17 5.85 -11.59
N ASP A 46 7.87 5.39 -12.62
CA ASP A 46 9.08 4.57 -12.48
C ASP A 46 10.18 5.32 -11.72
N HIS A 47 10.34 6.61 -12.00
CA HIS A 47 11.26 7.44 -11.23
C HIS A 47 10.88 7.52 -9.75
N ILE A 48 9.61 7.82 -9.45
CA ILE A 48 9.11 8.04 -8.08
C ILE A 48 9.07 6.74 -7.26
N VAL A 49 8.67 5.63 -7.87
CA VAL A 49 8.36 4.36 -7.17
C VAL A 49 9.53 3.39 -7.19
N LYS A 50 10.28 3.31 -8.31
CA LYS A 50 11.31 2.27 -8.51
C LYS A 50 12.73 2.77 -8.33
N SER A 51 13.01 4.06 -8.58
CA SER A 51 14.39 4.55 -8.47
C SER A 51 14.89 4.45 -7.03
N PRO A 52 16.17 4.09 -6.81
CA PRO A 52 16.76 4.16 -5.49
C PRO A 52 16.56 5.55 -4.88
N SER A 53 16.36 5.63 -3.57
CA SER A 53 16.41 6.90 -2.85
C SER A 53 17.36 6.73 -1.69
N ASN A 54 18.38 7.60 -1.64
CA ASN A 54 19.30 7.71 -0.51
C ASN A 54 18.86 8.83 0.45
N ASP A 55 17.64 9.36 0.30
CA ASP A 55 17.14 10.42 1.18
C ASP A 55 16.98 9.88 2.62
N PRO A 56 17.72 10.43 3.60
CA PRO A 56 17.62 9.98 5.00
C PRO A 56 16.23 10.20 5.61
N GLY A 57 15.44 11.11 5.04
CA GLY A 57 14.06 11.38 5.44
C GLY A 57 13.04 10.41 4.83
N GLY A 58 13.48 9.41 4.06
CA GLY A 58 12.60 8.44 3.43
C GLY A 58 11.71 9.05 2.33
N LYS A 59 12.12 10.16 1.73
CA LYS A 59 11.35 10.78 0.64
C LYS A 59 11.57 10.03 -0.68
N ALA A 60 10.50 9.98 -1.47
CA ALA A 60 10.59 9.50 -2.85
C ALA A 60 11.43 10.46 -3.71
N PRO A 61 12.07 9.95 -4.77
CA PRO A 61 12.69 10.78 -5.80
C PRO A 61 11.73 11.84 -6.36
N ALA A 62 12.23 13.04 -6.58
CA ALA A 62 11.44 14.18 -7.04
C ALA A 62 11.45 14.28 -8.56
N ILE A 63 10.30 14.64 -9.14
CA ILE A 63 10.20 15.03 -10.55
C ILE A 63 10.20 16.56 -10.66
N ASP A 64 10.63 17.08 -11.81
CA ASP A 64 10.61 18.51 -12.10
C ASP A 64 9.18 19.07 -11.99
N PHE A 65 9.06 20.31 -11.53
CA PHE A 65 7.75 20.97 -11.37
C PHE A 65 7.00 21.09 -12.69
N GLY A 66 7.70 21.39 -13.79
CA GLY A 66 7.11 21.44 -15.12
C GLY A 66 6.54 20.10 -15.54
N PHE A 67 7.24 19.00 -15.25
CA PHE A 67 6.74 17.65 -15.52
C PHE A 67 5.55 17.29 -14.63
N TYR A 68 5.60 17.63 -13.33
CA TYR A 68 4.48 17.45 -12.41
C TYR A 68 3.21 18.18 -12.89
N ALA A 69 3.34 19.46 -13.26
CA ALA A 69 2.23 20.26 -13.78
C ALA A 69 1.71 19.74 -15.13
N GLY A 70 2.61 19.27 -15.99
CA GLY A 70 2.28 18.62 -17.26
C GLY A 70 1.43 17.36 -17.07
N ILE A 71 1.83 16.47 -16.15
CA ILE A 71 1.07 15.26 -15.81
C ILE A 71 -0.31 15.61 -15.25
N HIS A 72 -0.39 16.57 -14.34
CA HIS A 72 -1.66 17.00 -13.77
C HIS A 72 -2.61 17.52 -14.87
N SER A 73 -2.09 18.35 -15.78
CA SER A 73 -2.86 18.89 -16.91
C SER A 73 -3.28 17.80 -17.91
N ALA A 74 -2.39 16.85 -18.21
CA ALA A 74 -2.69 15.71 -19.06
C ALA A 74 -3.80 14.83 -18.47
N CYS A 75 -3.75 14.54 -17.16
CA CYS A 75 -4.80 13.80 -16.47
C CYS A 75 -6.14 14.54 -16.50
N TYR A 76 -6.13 15.85 -16.22
CA TYR A 76 -7.34 16.69 -16.29
C TYR A 76 -7.98 16.65 -17.68
N ASN A 77 -7.18 16.87 -18.73
CA ASN A 77 -7.65 16.88 -20.11
C ASN A 77 -8.19 15.50 -20.53
N TYR A 78 -7.55 14.42 -20.07
CA TYR A 78 -7.98 13.06 -20.35
C TYR A 78 -9.38 12.77 -19.78
N PHE A 79 -9.60 13.10 -18.51
CA PHE A 79 -10.90 12.94 -17.86
C PHE A 79 -11.97 13.82 -18.51
N THR A 80 -11.62 15.04 -18.91
CA THR A 80 -12.54 15.98 -19.58
C THR A 80 -12.96 15.43 -20.95
N ALA A 81 -12.00 15.03 -21.78
CA ALA A 81 -12.26 14.46 -23.11
C ALA A 81 -13.10 13.18 -23.04
N GLN A 82 -12.84 12.29 -22.08
CA GLN A 82 -13.68 11.11 -21.85
C GLN A 82 -15.12 11.48 -21.46
N SER A 83 -15.29 12.50 -20.62
CA SER A 83 -16.61 12.94 -20.17
C SER A 83 -17.40 13.58 -21.32
N GLU A 84 -16.75 14.36 -22.18
CA GLU A 84 -17.36 14.94 -23.38
C GLU A 84 -17.78 13.85 -24.39
N ALA A 85 -16.93 12.85 -24.61
CA ALA A 85 -17.25 11.71 -25.47
C ALA A 85 -18.43 10.90 -24.92
N ALA A 86 -18.50 10.69 -23.61
CA ALA A 86 -19.62 10.02 -22.94
C ALA A 86 -20.94 10.79 -23.10
N ASN A 87 -20.92 12.11 -22.91
CA ASN A 87 -22.11 12.96 -23.06
C ASN A 87 -22.59 13.03 -24.51
N SER A 88 -21.66 12.97 -25.47
CA SER A 88 -21.98 12.98 -26.91
C SER A 88 -22.63 11.68 -27.38
N THR A 89 -22.34 10.56 -26.70
CA THR A 89 -22.82 9.21 -27.04
C THR A 89 -23.99 8.73 -26.17
N ALA A 90 -24.46 9.55 -25.22
CA ALA A 90 -25.53 9.24 -24.25
C ALA A 90 -26.94 9.00 -24.83
N ARG A 91 -27.07 8.66 -26.12
CA ARG A 91 -28.34 8.18 -26.73
C ARG A 91 -28.58 6.69 -26.51
N THR A 92 -27.62 5.94 -25.98
CA THR A 92 -27.78 4.53 -25.60
C THR A 92 -27.62 4.35 -24.09
N PRO A 93 -28.65 3.87 -23.36
CA PRO A 93 -28.68 3.87 -21.89
C PRO A 93 -27.74 2.86 -21.21
N ASP A 94 -27.10 1.94 -21.95
CA ASP A 94 -26.35 0.81 -21.36
C ASP A 94 -24.82 0.95 -21.34
N THR A 95 -24.26 2.02 -21.91
CA THR A 95 -22.81 2.24 -21.93
C THR A 95 -22.44 3.54 -21.23
N SER A 96 -22.56 3.56 -19.90
CA SER A 96 -21.91 4.61 -19.10
C SER A 96 -20.40 4.45 -19.23
N ILE A 97 -19.78 5.18 -20.17
CA ILE A 97 -18.32 5.27 -20.28
C ILE A 97 -17.82 5.76 -18.92
N THR A 98 -17.27 4.83 -18.14
CA THR A 98 -16.91 5.08 -16.75
C THR A 98 -15.55 5.77 -16.75
N SER A 99 -15.58 7.09 -16.95
CA SER A 99 -14.39 7.95 -17.01
C SER A 99 -13.46 7.63 -15.82
N GLY A 100 -12.23 7.21 -16.15
CA GLY A 100 -11.16 6.93 -15.21
C GLY A 100 -11.02 5.49 -14.69
N THR A 101 -11.90 4.55 -15.04
CA THR A 101 -11.71 3.12 -14.64
C THR A 101 -10.45 2.54 -15.25
N ASP A 102 -10.21 2.85 -16.51
CA ASP A 102 -9.12 2.33 -17.32
C ASP A 102 -7.73 2.73 -16.80
N ILE A 103 -7.55 4.00 -16.43
CA ILE A 103 -6.31 4.47 -15.78
C ILE A 103 -6.15 3.86 -14.38
N TYR A 104 -7.24 3.67 -13.64
CA TYR A 104 -7.18 3.04 -12.32
C TYR A 104 -6.72 1.57 -12.40
N GLU A 105 -7.28 0.81 -13.35
CA GLU A 105 -6.85 -0.57 -13.62
C GLU A 105 -5.40 -0.64 -14.12
N GLN A 106 -4.97 0.32 -14.94
CA GLN A 106 -3.59 0.40 -15.39
C GLN A 106 -2.62 0.69 -14.24
N LEU A 107 -3.00 1.55 -13.28
CA LEU A 107 -2.24 1.79 -12.05
C LEU A 107 -2.18 0.55 -11.16
N ASP A 108 -3.29 -0.17 -11.03
CA ASP A 108 -3.36 -1.41 -10.25
C ASP A 108 -2.39 -2.48 -10.81
N LYS A 109 -2.36 -2.67 -12.14
CA LYS A 109 -1.38 -3.53 -12.84
C LYS A 109 0.06 -3.06 -12.59
N TYR A 110 0.31 -1.77 -12.77
CA TYR A 110 1.62 -1.17 -12.55
C TYR A 110 2.17 -1.43 -11.15
N PHE A 111 1.37 -1.18 -10.11
CA PHE A 111 1.80 -1.40 -8.72
C PHE A 111 2.01 -2.88 -8.42
N ALA A 112 1.24 -3.77 -9.05
CA ALA A 112 1.47 -5.21 -8.95
C ALA A 112 2.82 -5.59 -9.55
N ASP A 113 3.13 -5.14 -10.77
CA ASP A 113 4.40 -5.44 -11.45
C ASP A 113 5.60 -4.85 -10.71
N ALA A 114 5.51 -3.59 -10.28
CA ALA A 114 6.54 -2.95 -9.47
C ALA A 114 6.81 -3.73 -8.17
N THR A 115 5.78 -4.31 -7.56
CA THR A 115 5.95 -5.14 -6.35
C THR A 115 6.55 -6.51 -6.67
N ARG A 116 6.17 -7.12 -7.80
CA ARG A 116 6.74 -8.40 -8.26
C ARG A 116 8.24 -8.30 -8.51
N GLU A 117 8.70 -7.20 -9.09
CA GLU A 117 10.12 -6.91 -9.24
C GLU A 117 10.86 -6.92 -7.88
N LEU A 118 10.24 -6.35 -6.83
CA LEU A 118 10.82 -6.33 -5.49
C LEU A 118 10.91 -7.74 -4.87
N ILE A 119 9.86 -8.57 -4.97
CA ILE A 119 9.92 -9.92 -4.40
C ILE A 119 10.88 -10.83 -5.18
N LEU A 120 11.02 -10.63 -6.50
CA LEU A 120 12.02 -11.34 -7.30
C LEU A 120 13.45 -10.99 -6.88
N GLY A 121 13.68 -9.75 -6.44
CA GLY A 121 14.95 -9.30 -5.88
C GLY A 121 15.19 -9.66 -4.41
N ALA A 122 14.22 -10.30 -3.73
CA ALA A 122 14.37 -10.65 -2.32
C ALA A 122 15.45 -11.72 -2.12
N PRO A 123 16.33 -11.57 -1.11
CA PRO A 123 17.38 -12.56 -0.84
C PRO A 123 16.75 -13.93 -0.55
N GLN A 124 17.40 -15.02 -0.92
CA GLN A 124 16.92 -16.38 -0.63
C GLN A 124 17.16 -16.76 0.84
N ASP A 125 18.17 -16.15 1.45
CA ASP A 125 18.49 -16.35 2.85
C ASP A 125 17.51 -15.60 3.77
N ASP A 126 17.06 -16.30 4.82
CA ASP A 126 16.07 -15.78 5.76
C ASP A 126 16.69 -14.75 6.73
N THR A 127 18.01 -14.79 6.98
CA THR A 127 18.66 -13.88 7.95
C THR A 127 18.74 -12.44 7.45
N THR A 128 18.95 -12.27 6.15
CA THR A 128 19.05 -10.96 5.49
C THR A 128 17.70 -10.43 5.00
N LEU A 129 16.65 -11.26 5.04
CA LEU A 129 15.34 -10.92 4.49
C LEU A 129 14.74 -9.66 5.14
N ILE A 130 14.75 -9.54 6.46
CA ILE A 130 14.13 -8.38 7.14
C ILE A 130 14.88 -7.08 6.84
N HIS A 131 16.21 -7.14 6.78
CA HIS A 131 17.06 -6.01 6.37
C HIS A 131 16.79 -5.57 4.93
N TYR A 132 16.33 -6.47 4.07
CA TYR A 132 15.88 -6.15 2.71
C TYR A 132 14.46 -5.57 2.69
N ILE A 133 13.51 -6.21 3.38
CA ILE A 133 12.08 -5.85 3.33
C ILE A 133 11.84 -4.41 3.77
N ILE A 134 12.48 -4.00 4.87
CA ILE A 134 12.21 -2.71 5.51
C ILE A 134 12.56 -1.53 4.58
N PRO A 135 13.78 -1.41 4.04
CA PRO A 135 14.10 -0.37 3.07
C PRO A 135 13.24 -0.43 1.80
N CYS A 136 12.94 -1.63 1.30
CA CYS A 136 12.07 -1.81 0.13
C CYS A 136 10.66 -1.27 0.40
N PHE A 137 10.07 -1.63 1.54
CA PHE A 137 8.75 -1.14 1.95
C PHE A 137 8.77 0.38 2.15
N ASN A 138 9.76 0.93 2.85
CA ASN A 138 9.84 2.37 3.12
C ASN A 138 9.91 3.18 1.82
N ARG A 139 10.75 2.74 0.86
CA ARG A 139 10.88 3.37 -0.45
C ARG A 139 9.60 3.25 -1.27
N TYR A 140 9.04 2.06 -1.36
CA TYR A 140 7.82 1.81 -2.11
C TYR A 140 6.64 2.61 -1.54
N SER A 141 6.48 2.62 -0.21
CA SER A 141 5.44 3.38 0.48
C SER A 141 5.60 4.88 0.24
N ALA A 142 6.81 5.43 0.34
CA ALA A 142 7.05 6.83 0.03
C ALA A 142 6.72 7.17 -1.44
N GLY A 143 7.10 6.29 -2.37
CA GLY A 143 6.76 6.39 -3.79
C GLY A 143 5.26 6.37 -4.03
N ALA A 144 4.54 5.46 -3.37
CA ALA A 144 3.07 5.36 -3.44
C ALA A 144 2.39 6.65 -2.94
N HIS A 145 2.85 7.25 -1.85
CA HIS A 145 2.31 8.53 -1.37
C HIS A 145 2.60 9.68 -2.35
N SER A 146 3.76 9.69 -2.98
CA SER A 146 4.10 10.68 -4.02
C SER A 146 3.26 10.51 -5.29
N ALA A 147 3.08 9.28 -5.76
CA ALA A 147 2.19 8.96 -6.89
C ALA A 147 0.74 9.35 -6.57
N ASN A 148 0.26 9.12 -5.35
CA ASN A 148 -1.07 9.51 -4.90
C ASN A 148 -1.29 11.04 -4.97
N ARG A 149 -0.27 11.84 -4.64
CA ARG A 149 -0.35 13.32 -4.77
C ARG A 149 -0.37 13.73 -6.24
N LEU A 150 0.54 13.19 -7.04
CA LEU A 150 0.65 13.43 -8.48
C LEU A 150 -0.66 13.14 -9.22
N LEU A 151 -1.33 12.05 -8.83
CA LEU A 151 -2.55 11.54 -9.45
C LEU A 151 -3.81 11.81 -8.62
N SER A 152 -3.77 12.84 -7.77
CA SER A 152 -4.90 13.23 -6.91
C SER A 152 -6.21 13.50 -7.69
N TYR A 153 -6.11 13.85 -8.97
CA TYR A 153 -7.25 14.00 -9.87
C TYR A 153 -8.03 12.68 -10.05
N VAL A 154 -7.34 11.54 -10.18
CA VAL A 154 -7.97 10.21 -10.26
C VAL A 154 -8.72 9.91 -8.96
N ASN A 155 -8.14 10.24 -7.81
CA ASN A 155 -8.83 10.06 -6.53
C ASN A 155 -10.11 10.90 -6.45
N ARG A 156 -10.04 12.16 -6.89
CA ARG A 156 -11.16 13.11 -6.81
C ARG A 156 -12.31 12.75 -7.75
N HIS A 157 -12.03 12.29 -8.97
CA HIS A 157 -13.02 12.14 -10.02
C HIS A 157 -13.45 10.70 -10.29
N TYR A 158 -12.55 9.73 -10.10
CA TYR A 158 -12.87 8.32 -10.24
C TYR A 158 -13.11 7.66 -8.87
N VAL A 159 -12.12 7.66 -7.98
CA VAL A 159 -12.20 6.90 -6.71
C VAL A 159 -13.37 7.39 -5.86
N LYS A 160 -13.51 8.71 -5.67
CA LYS A 160 -14.62 9.28 -4.91
C LYS A 160 -15.98 8.83 -5.47
N ARG A 161 -16.17 8.96 -6.78
CA ARG A 161 -17.41 8.54 -7.46
C ARG A 161 -17.66 7.03 -7.29
N ALA A 162 -16.65 6.20 -7.47
CA ALA A 162 -16.78 4.75 -7.28
C ALA A 162 -17.15 4.38 -5.83
N VAL A 163 -16.59 5.08 -4.84
CA VAL A 163 -16.96 4.93 -3.43
C VAL A 163 -18.42 5.35 -3.19
N ASP A 164 -18.85 6.47 -3.78
CA ASP A 164 -20.24 6.95 -3.71
C ASP A 164 -21.22 5.95 -4.40
N GLU A 165 -20.75 5.20 -5.40
CA GLU A 165 -21.45 4.10 -6.10
C GLU A 165 -21.30 2.73 -5.41
N ASP A 166 -20.96 2.70 -4.13
CA ASP A 166 -20.82 1.48 -3.32
C ASP A 166 -19.71 0.50 -3.76
N LYS A 167 -18.64 0.99 -4.40
CA LYS A 167 -17.47 0.18 -4.79
C LYS A 167 -16.29 0.34 -3.84
N GLY A 168 -16.44 1.11 -2.76
CA GLY A 168 -15.40 1.41 -1.78
C GLY A 168 -14.91 0.19 -0.98
N TRP A 169 -13.95 0.42 -0.07
CA TRP A 169 -13.40 -0.63 0.79
C TRP A 169 -14.45 -1.27 1.69
N LEU A 170 -15.39 -0.46 2.20
CA LEU A 170 -16.54 -0.87 2.99
C LEU A 170 -17.80 -0.59 2.19
N ARG A 171 -18.45 -1.64 1.70
CA ARG A 171 -19.70 -1.46 0.95
C ARG A 171 -20.88 -1.35 1.91
N LEU A 172 -21.85 -0.53 1.55
CA LEU A 172 -23.16 -0.47 2.16
C LEU A 172 -23.81 -1.85 2.16
N THR A 173 -23.63 -2.65 1.11
CA THR A 173 -24.06 -4.06 1.10
C THR A 173 -23.45 -4.89 2.24
N ASP A 174 -22.13 -4.76 2.48
CA ASP A 174 -21.44 -5.47 3.57
C ASP A 174 -21.98 -5.06 4.95
N VAL A 175 -22.35 -3.79 5.11
CA VAL A 175 -22.86 -3.24 6.37
C VAL A 175 -24.36 -3.53 6.54
N LEU A 176 -25.15 -3.39 5.48
CA LEU A 176 -26.61 -3.59 5.50
C LEU A 176 -26.97 -5.02 5.86
N GLU A 177 -26.26 -6.04 5.37
CA GLU A 177 -26.55 -7.43 5.77
C GLU A 177 -26.39 -7.64 7.29
N SER A 178 -25.43 -6.93 7.90
CA SER A 178 -25.19 -6.94 9.35
C SER A 178 -26.22 -6.12 10.11
N VAL A 179 -26.58 -4.93 9.60
CA VAL A 179 -27.50 -3.99 10.25
C VAL A 179 -28.97 -4.43 10.07
N ALA A 180 -29.35 -4.99 8.93
CA ALA A 180 -30.72 -5.42 8.63
C ALA A 180 -31.24 -6.45 9.64
N LYS A 181 -30.36 -7.29 10.20
CA LYS A 181 -30.69 -8.23 11.29
C LYS A 181 -31.10 -7.54 12.59
N THR A 182 -30.83 -6.25 12.73
CA THR A 182 -31.10 -5.43 13.92
C THR A 182 -32.14 -4.34 13.68
N ILE A 183 -32.54 -4.07 12.42
CA ILE A 183 -33.54 -3.04 12.08
C ILE A 183 -34.92 -3.54 12.47
N THR A 184 -35.67 -2.67 13.15
CA THR A 184 -37.07 -2.87 13.54
C THR A 184 -37.97 -1.92 12.75
N VAL A 185 -39.27 -2.22 12.67
CA VAL A 185 -40.27 -1.40 11.96
C VAL A 185 -40.37 0.02 12.53
N THR A 186 -39.95 0.22 13.78
CA THR A 186 -39.96 1.52 14.48
C THR A 186 -38.69 2.35 14.27
N ASP A 187 -37.69 1.84 13.56
CA ASP A 187 -36.42 2.56 13.38
C ASP A 187 -36.54 3.71 12.39
N THR A 188 -36.15 4.92 12.82
CA THR A 188 -36.09 6.09 11.96
C THR A 188 -34.85 6.08 11.06
N ARG A 189 -34.82 6.95 10.05
CA ARG A 189 -33.64 7.16 9.19
C ARG A 189 -32.40 7.53 10.00
N GLU A 190 -32.55 8.32 11.07
CA GLU A 190 -31.46 8.68 11.97
C GLU A 190 -30.92 7.46 12.72
N ASN A 191 -31.80 6.57 13.21
CA ASN A 191 -31.38 5.33 13.87
C ASN A 191 -30.56 4.45 12.93
N ILE A 192 -31.00 4.30 11.68
CA ILE A 192 -30.29 3.51 10.67
C ILE A 192 -28.92 4.14 10.38
N SER A 193 -28.87 5.46 10.17
CA SER A 193 -27.63 6.19 9.89
C SER A 193 -26.65 6.16 11.07
N LYS A 194 -27.15 6.15 12.31
CA LYS A 194 -26.34 5.95 13.51
C LYS A 194 -25.72 4.55 13.53
N ARG A 195 -26.52 3.49 13.31
CA ARG A 195 -26.01 2.11 13.29
C ARG A 195 -25.00 1.87 12.17
N LEU A 196 -25.20 2.45 10.99
CA LEU A 196 -24.22 2.38 9.90
C LEU A 196 -22.86 2.99 10.31
N ARG A 197 -22.87 4.15 11.00
CA ARG A 197 -21.65 4.77 11.51
C ARG A 197 -20.97 3.93 12.60
N GLU A 198 -21.74 3.38 13.53
CA GLU A 198 -21.23 2.48 14.57
C GLU A 198 -20.56 1.24 13.96
N LYS A 199 -21.18 0.63 12.94
CA LYS A 199 -20.57 -0.49 12.22
C LYS A 199 -19.29 -0.13 11.50
N ARG A 200 -19.21 1.06 10.88
CA ARG A 200 -17.95 1.53 10.32
C ARG A 200 -16.87 1.66 11.39
N ILE A 201 -17.20 2.17 12.58
CA ILE A 201 -16.27 2.27 13.71
C ILE A 201 -15.83 0.87 14.18
N ASP A 202 -16.74 -0.10 14.28
CA ASP A 202 -16.42 -1.49 14.63
C ASP A 202 -15.43 -2.12 13.64
N GLU A 203 -15.59 -1.85 12.34
CA GLU A 203 -14.64 -2.29 11.33
C GLU A 203 -13.28 -1.60 11.50
N LEU A 204 -13.25 -0.29 11.74
CA LEU A 204 -12.00 0.47 11.96
C LEU A 204 -11.26 0.03 13.24
N LYS A 205 -11.97 -0.41 14.29
CA LYS A 205 -11.35 -0.97 15.51
C LYS A 205 -10.44 -2.17 15.20
N LYS A 206 -10.77 -2.98 14.19
CA LYS A 206 -9.92 -4.10 13.73
C LYS A 206 -8.56 -3.64 13.19
N TRP A 207 -8.47 -2.37 12.79
CA TRP A 207 -7.29 -1.72 12.21
C TRP A 207 -6.56 -0.80 13.21
N GLY A 208 -6.97 -0.81 14.47
CA GLY A 208 -6.34 -0.06 15.56
C GLY A 208 -6.91 1.35 15.75
N TYR A 209 -8.13 1.60 15.30
CA TYR A 209 -8.89 2.77 15.74
C TYR A 209 -9.42 2.55 17.17
N GLU A 210 -9.28 3.56 18.02
CA GLU A 210 -9.85 3.58 19.36
C GLU A 210 -10.98 4.61 19.40
N GLU A 211 -12.05 4.31 20.13
CA GLU A 211 -13.22 5.17 20.19
C GLU A 211 -12.88 6.50 20.87
N GLY A 212 -13.22 7.61 20.23
CA GLY A 212 -12.76 8.95 20.65
C GLY A 212 -11.33 9.29 20.20
N GLY A 213 -10.68 8.42 19.42
CA GLY A 213 -9.37 8.69 18.82
C GLY A 213 -9.39 9.87 17.84
N SER A 214 -8.21 10.46 17.61
CA SER A 214 -8.06 11.61 16.71
C SER A 214 -8.48 11.31 15.26
N GLY A 215 -8.79 12.36 14.49
CA GLY A 215 -9.07 12.22 13.05
C GLY A 215 -7.91 11.58 12.27
N GLU A 216 -6.68 11.79 12.71
CA GLU A 216 -5.49 11.15 12.12
C GLU A 216 -5.46 9.64 12.39
N LEU A 217 -5.81 9.20 13.61
CA LEU A 217 -5.94 7.77 13.92
C LEU A 217 -7.03 7.11 13.10
N MET A 218 -8.17 7.79 12.91
CA MET A 218 -9.24 7.31 12.04
C MET A 218 -8.76 7.17 10.60
N ALA A 219 -8.12 8.19 10.04
CA ALA A 219 -7.58 8.16 8.68
C ALA A 219 -6.50 7.07 8.50
N SER A 220 -5.65 6.85 9.51
CA SER A 220 -4.66 5.78 9.50
C SER A 220 -5.31 4.39 9.51
N ALA A 221 -6.32 4.18 10.35
CA ALA A 221 -7.07 2.93 10.40
C ALA A 221 -7.82 2.66 9.09
N GLU A 222 -8.41 3.69 8.48
CA GLU A 222 -9.07 3.62 7.18
C GLU A 222 -8.08 3.25 6.07
N ALA A 223 -6.92 3.91 5.99
CA ALA A 223 -5.89 3.55 5.02
C ALA A 223 -5.42 2.10 5.16
N CYS A 224 -5.31 1.58 6.39
CA CYS A 224 -4.99 0.18 6.64
C CYS A 224 -6.12 -0.75 6.16
N ALA A 225 -7.39 -0.39 6.39
CA ALA A 225 -8.55 -1.15 5.95
C ALA A 225 -8.68 -1.17 4.42
N GLU A 226 -8.41 -0.04 3.77
CA GLU A 226 -8.36 0.10 2.32
C GLU A 226 -7.26 -0.76 1.71
N ALA A 227 -6.03 -0.70 2.23
CA ALA A 227 -4.94 -1.56 1.81
C ALA A 227 -5.26 -3.05 2.05
N ALA A 228 -6.07 -3.33 3.08
CA ALA A 228 -6.52 -4.68 3.39
C ALA A 228 -7.69 -5.18 2.52
N SER A 229 -8.35 -4.30 1.78
CA SER A 229 -9.54 -4.66 1.00
C SER A 229 -9.23 -5.67 -0.10
N ALA A 230 -10.28 -6.33 -0.61
CA ALA A 230 -10.17 -7.24 -1.74
C ALA A 230 -9.89 -6.46 -3.05
N PRO A 231 -9.27 -7.09 -4.08
CA PRO A 231 -8.91 -6.40 -5.32
C PRO A 231 -10.08 -5.78 -6.10
N ASP A 232 -11.30 -6.28 -5.90
CA ASP A 232 -12.54 -5.75 -6.51
C ASP A 232 -13.05 -4.45 -5.84
N ARG A 233 -12.40 -4.01 -4.76
CA ARG A 233 -12.71 -2.73 -4.11
C ARG A 233 -11.92 -1.59 -4.74
N VAL A 234 -12.55 -0.42 -4.84
CA VAL A 234 -11.93 0.83 -5.28
C VAL A 234 -11.50 1.61 -4.05
N VAL A 235 -10.21 1.92 -3.99
CA VAL A 235 -9.54 2.61 -2.88
C VAL A 235 -8.60 3.70 -3.42
N PRO A 236 -8.22 4.70 -2.60
CA PRO A 236 -7.23 5.71 -2.98
C PRO A 236 -5.93 5.10 -3.51
N ILE A 237 -5.26 5.81 -4.42
CA ILE A 237 -4.04 5.33 -5.10
C ILE A 237 -2.93 4.88 -4.12
N SER A 238 -2.75 5.57 -3.00
CA SER A 238 -1.78 5.15 -1.98
C SER A 238 -2.15 3.79 -1.39
N SER A 239 -3.42 3.57 -1.06
CA SER A 239 -3.92 2.31 -0.49
C SER A 239 -3.94 1.19 -1.52
N LEU A 240 -4.19 1.52 -2.80
CA LEU A 240 -4.09 0.60 -3.94
C LEU A 240 -2.67 0.02 -4.07
N ALA A 241 -1.66 0.89 -4.01
CA ALA A 241 -0.26 0.46 -4.05
C ALA A 241 0.10 -0.41 -2.84
N LEU A 242 -0.29 0.01 -1.63
CA LEU A 242 -0.03 -0.76 -0.41
C LEU A 242 -0.76 -2.12 -0.41
N ARG A 243 -1.95 -2.20 -0.99
CA ARG A 243 -2.68 -3.45 -1.24
C ARG A 243 -1.87 -4.38 -2.13
N ARG A 244 -1.27 -3.86 -3.22
CA ARG A 244 -0.39 -4.65 -4.10
C ARG A 244 0.89 -5.07 -3.42
N PHE A 245 1.47 -4.22 -2.58
CA PHE A 245 2.58 -4.62 -1.72
C PHE A 245 2.20 -5.79 -0.80
N ARG A 246 1.01 -5.77 -0.20
CA ARG A 246 0.52 -6.91 0.60
C ARG A 246 0.40 -8.18 -0.24
N THR A 247 -0.36 -8.14 -1.33
CA THR A 247 -0.77 -9.35 -2.08
C THR A 247 0.37 -9.96 -2.88
N GLU A 248 1.23 -9.13 -3.47
CA GLU A 248 2.33 -9.61 -4.34
C GLU A 248 3.64 -9.82 -3.56
N PHE A 249 3.83 -9.15 -2.41
CA PHE A 249 5.07 -9.25 -1.62
C PHE A 249 4.89 -10.00 -0.30
N PHE A 250 4.04 -9.51 0.60
CA PHE A 250 3.93 -10.10 1.94
C PHE A 250 3.19 -11.44 1.95
N GLU A 251 2.08 -11.59 1.25
CA GLU A 251 1.30 -12.83 1.24
C GLU A 251 2.12 -14.06 0.78
N PRO A 252 2.92 -13.99 -0.31
CA PRO A 252 3.82 -15.09 -0.68
C PRO A 252 4.87 -15.42 0.41
N LEU A 253 5.38 -14.41 1.12
CA LEU A 253 6.37 -14.62 2.19
C LEU A 253 5.73 -15.14 3.50
N LEU A 254 4.45 -14.86 3.71
CA LEU A 254 3.65 -15.35 4.82
C LEU A 254 3.11 -16.77 4.56
N ALA A 255 2.94 -17.14 3.29
CA ALA A 255 2.42 -18.45 2.90
C ALA A 255 3.32 -19.59 3.39
N VAL A 256 2.69 -20.64 3.93
CA VAL A 256 3.36 -21.88 4.29
C VAL A 256 3.57 -22.72 3.03
N PRO A 257 4.82 -23.14 2.72
CA PRO A 257 5.07 -24.04 1.60
C PRO A 257 4.22 -25.31 1.73
N LYS A 258 3.32 -25.55 0.76
CA LYS A 258 2.55 -26.79 0.69
C LYS A 258 3.49 -27.89 0.23
N ILE A 259 3.94 -28.77 1.13
CA ILE A 259 4.67 -29.98 0.77
C ILE A 259 3.71 -30.87 -0.03
N LYS A 260 3.81 -30.87 -1.36
CA LYS A 260 3.08 -31.80 -2.22
C LYS A 260 3.68 -33.20 -2.05
N GLY A 261 3.23 -33.91 -1.03
CA GLY A 261 3.51 -35.33 -0.81
C GLY A 261 2.21 -36.13 -0.70
N LYS A 262 1.92 -36.94 -1.71
CA LYS A 262 0.95 -38.05 -1.61
C LYS A 262 1.45 -39.02 -0.54
N SER A 263 0.96 -38.98 0.69
CA SER A 263 1.19 -40.06 1.66
C SER A 263 0.07 -41.12 1.59
N LYS A 264 0.04 -41.89 0.50
CA LYS A 264 -0.45 -43.28 0.56
C LYS A 264 0.69 -44.14 1.08
N GLY A 265 0.88 -44.14 2.40
CA GLY A 265 1.87 -44.97 3.06
C GLY A 265 1.52 -45.06 4.54
N LYS A 266 0.84 -46.16 4.92
CA LYS A 266 0.57 -46.52 6.31
C LYS A 266 1.89 -46.86 7.00
N HIS A 267 2.65 -45.87 7.43
CA HIS A 267 3.60 -46.03 8.51
C HIS A 267 3.31 -44.99 9.57
N LYS A 268 2.73 -45.47 10.69
CA LYS A 268 2.60 -44.73 11.94
C LYS A 268 3.98 -44.21 12.33
N ILE A 269 4.18 -42.91 12.21
CA ILE A 269 5.25 -42.21 12.92
C ILE A 269 4.95 -42.35 14.42
N PRO A 270 5.91 -42.72 15.29
CA PRO A 270 5.68 -42.83 16.71
C PRO A 270 5.21 -41.48 17.27
N LYS A 271 4.12 -41.49 18.06
CA LYS A 271 3.71 -40.32 18.86
C LYS A 271 4.84 -40.00 19.84
N ALA A 272 5.64 -38.98 19.54
CA ALA A 272 6.50 -38.36 20.52
C ALA A 272 5.63 -37.70 21.60
N ALA A 273 6.05 -37.85 22.85
CA ALA A 273 5.34 -37.40 24.03
C ALA A 273 5.07 -35.88 24.01
N SER A 274 3.93 -35.53 24.58
CA SER A 274 3.50 -34.18 24.95
C SER A 274 4.64 -33.37 25.58
N ASN A 275 5.25 -32.45 24.82
CA ASN A 275 5.80 -31.15 25.26
C ASN A 275 6.79 -30.47 24.28
N SER A 276 6.98 -30.98 23.05
CA SER A 276 7.72 -30.25 22.02
C SER A 276 6.84 -30.03 20.79
N SER A 277 6.39 -28.80 20.59
CA SER A 277 5.75 -28.38 19.34
C SER A 277 6.77 -28.44 18.20
N THR A 278 6.91 -29.59 17.54
CA THR A 278 7.69 -29.69 16.30
C THR A 278 7.08 -28.73 15.28
N PRO A 279 7.83 -27.71 14.80
CA PRO A 279 7.27 -26.68 13.95
C PRO A 279 7.03 -27.28 12.56
N GLY A 280 5.77 -27.34 12.13
CA GLY A 280 5.47 -27.50 10.71
C GLY A 280 6.17 -26.39 9.88
N PRO A 281 6.23 -26.54 8.55
CA PRO A 281 6.89 -25.55 7.70
C PRO A 281 6.27 -24.18 7.96
N LYS A 282 7.07 -23.24 8.48
CA LYS A 282 6.65 -21.83 8.65
C LYS A 282 6.87 -21.11 7.32
N GLY A 283 6.07 -20.09 7.03
CA GLY A 283 6.35 -19.16 5.94
C GLY A 283 7.72 -18.51 6.11
N ARG A 284 8.37 -18.11 5.01
CA ARG A 284 9.73 -17.54 5.02
C ARG A 284 9.86 -16.37 5.99
N LEU A 285 8.93 -15.42 5.94
CA LEU A 285 8.95 -14.27 6.83
C LEU A 285 8.82 -14.67 8.31
N ALA A 286 8.02 -15.70 8.60
CA ALA A 286 7.87 -16.19 9.98
C ALA A 286 9.15 -16.88 10.51
N ARG A 287 9.97 -17.47 9.62
CA ARG A 287 11.30 -17.98 9.98
C ARG A 287 12.29 -16.84 10.21
N SER A 288 12.33 -15.86 9.32
CA SER A 288 13.16 -14.65 9.49
C SER A 288 12.85 -13.88 10.77
N VAL A 289 11.57 -13.70 11.11
CA VAL A 289 11.17 -13.04 12.36
C VAL A 289 11.54 -13.88 13.58
N LYS A 290 11.44 -15.21 13.48
CA LYS A 290 11.90 -16.09 14.55
C LYS A 290 13.40 -15.86 14.81
N GLU A 291 14.20 -15.88 13.75
CA GLU A 291 15.64 -15.64 13.81
C GLU A 291 15.95 -14.26 14.40
N LEU A 292 15.33 -13.19 13.89
CA LEU A 292 15.50 -11.83 14.41
C LEU A 292 15.27 -11.74 15.92
N LEU A 293 14.20 -12.35 16.41
CA LEU A 293 13.81 -12.26 17.81
C LEU A 293 14.63 -13.15 18.75
N GLU A 294 15.20 -14.25 18.25
CA GLU A 294 15.92 -15.24 19.05
C GLU A 294 17.47 -15.14 18.89
N SER A 295 17.96 -14.44 17.87
CA SER A 295 19.38 -14.34 17.56
C SER A 295 20.12 -13.48 18.59
N LYS A 296 21.16 -14.07 19.18
CA LYS A 296 22.09 -13.40 20.12
C LYS A 296 23.11 -12.51 19.42
N ASN A 297 23.25 -12.64 18.10
CA ASN A 297 24.24 -11.91 17.31
C ASN A 297 23.75 -10.51 16.88
N ILE A 298 22.47 -10.23 17.03
CA ILE A 298 21.86 -8.93 16.71
C ILE A 298 21.77 -8.12 18.01
N ASP A 299 22.30 -6.90 17.96
CA ASP A 299 22.17 -5.91 19.02
C ASP A 299 20.69 -5.68 19.42
N GLU A 300 20.42 -5.45 20.71
CA GLU A 300 19.04 -5.31 21.20
C GLU A 300 18.33 -4.08 20.61
N GLY A 301 19.06 -2.97 20.42
CA GLY A 301 18.54 -1.76 19.80
C GLY A 301 18.15 -2.00 18.34
N GLU A 302 19.02 -2.66 17.58
CA GLU A 302 18.73 -3.03 16.19
C GLU A 302 17.57 -4.03 16.08
N ARG A 303 17.52 -5.03 16.98
CA ARG A 303 16.41 -5.99 17.05
C ARG A 303 15.07 -5.28 17.28
N LEU A 304 15.02 -4.34 18.21
CA LEU A 304 13.83 -3.55 18.49
C LEU A 304 13.44 -2.67 17.30
N ARG A 305 14.42 -2.00 16.67
CA ARG A 305 14.20 -1.14 15.50
C ARG A 305 13.58 -1.93 14.35
N LEU A 306 14.21 -3.04 13.95
CA LEU A 306 13.73 -3.90 12.86
C LEU A 306 12.33 -4.47 13.17
N SER A 307 12.10 -4.91 14.40
CA SER A 307 10.79 -5.45 14.81
C SER A 307 9.69 -4.40 14.75
N ARG A 308 9.97 -3.18 15.21
CA ARG A 308 9.04 -2.04 15.17
C ARG A 308 8.72 -1.62 13.74
N GLU A 309 9.75 -1.49 12.89
CA GLU A 309 9.56 -1.10 11.49
C GLU A 309 8.81 -2.17 10.69
N LEU A 310 9.11 -3.44 10.91
CA LEU A 310 8.37 -4.54 10.28
C LEU A 310 6.91 -4.63 10.76
N ALA A 311 6.66 -4.44 12.06
CA ALA A 311 5.30 -4.37 12.60
C ALA A 311 4.50 -3.23 11.97
N LYS A 312 5.12 -2.05 11.85
CA LYS A 312 4.55 -0.89 11.17
C LYS A 312 4.25 -1.19 9.70
N ALA A 313 5.18 -1.82 8.98
CA ALA A 313 4.99 -2.20 7.59
C ALA A 313 3.79 -3.15 7.40
N LEU A 314 3.74 -4.24 8.18
CA LEU A 314 2.63 -5.20 8.16
C LEU A 314 1.29 -4.54 8.48
N LYS A 315 1.24 -3.65 9.47
CA LYS A 315 0.03 -2.87 9.78
C LYS A 315 -0.39 -2.01 8.58
N THR A 316 0.55 -1.25 8.03
CA THR A 316 0.30 -0.26 6.97
C THR A 316 -0.21 -0.89 5.68
N VAL A 317 0.27 -2.08 5.32
CA VAL A 317 -0.22 -2.82 4.14
C VAL A 317 -1.50 -3.62 4.41
N GLY A 318 -2.10 -3.50 5.60
CA GLY A 318 -3.37 -4.16 5.90
C GLY A 318 -3.25 -5.63 6.30
N VAL A 319 -2.13 -6.07 6.89
CA VAL A 319 -2.09 -7.37 7.58
C VAL A 319 -2.85 -7.27 8.90
N ARG A 320 -3.89 -8.08 9.07
CA ARG A 320 -4.80 -8.01 10.22
C ARG A 320 -4.10 -8.17 11.58
N THR A 321 -4.64 -7.49 12.60
CA THR A 321 -4.15 -7.53 13.99
C THR A 321 -4.18 -8.92 14.60
N ASP A 322 -5.07 -9.81 14.10
CA ASP A 322 -5.18 -11.18 14.58
C ASP A 322 -4.14 -12.14 13.99
N HIS A 323 -3.41 -11.72 12.96
CA HIS A 323 -2.39 -12.53 12.29
C HIS A 323 -1.27 -12.93 13.27
N PRO A 324 -0.91 -14.23 13.39
CA PRO A 324 0.03 -14.71 14.41
C PRO A 324 1.40 -14.00 14.40
N LEU A 325 1.93 -13.72 13.20
CA LEU A 325 3.21 -13.02 13.06
C LEU A 325 3.13 -11.58 13.57
N ARG A 326 2.03 -10.88 13.25
CA ARG A 326 1.83 -9.49 13.65
C ARG A 326 1.67 -9.40 15.16
N LYS A 327 0.84 -10.26 15.76
CA LYS A 327 0.71 -10.39 17.22
C LYS A 327 2.05 -10.63 17.91
N ARG A 328 2.91 -11.49 17.35
CA ARG A 328 4.23 -11.78 17.92
C ARG A 328 5.12 -10.54 17.92
N LEU A 329 5.16 -9.79 16.83
CA LEU A 329 5.93 -8.55 16.73
C LEU A 329 5.38 -7.45 17.63
N ASP A 330 4.06 -7.24 17.63
CA ASP A 330 3.40 -6.23 18.46
C ASP A 330 3.64 -6.50 19.96
N LYS A 331 3.56 -7.78 20.39
CA LYS A 331 3.88 -8.18 21.76
C LYS A 331 5.34 -7.92 22.12
N PHE A 332 6.27 -8.24 21.22
CA PHE A 332 7.69 -7.99 21.44
C PHE A 332 7.98 -6.49 21.60
N VAL A 333 7.48 -5.66 20.67
CA VAL A 333 7.64 -4.19 20.71
C VAL A 333 7.04 -3.59 21.99
N ALA A 334 5.85 -4.05 22.42
CA ALA A 334 5.24 -3.62 23.66
C ALA A 334 6.08 -3.99 24.89
N SER A 335 6.61 -5.22 24.94
CA SER A 335 7.44 -5.68 26.07
C SER A 335 8.75 -4.89 26.23
N CYS A 336 9.39 -4.51 25.13
CA CYS A 336 10.61 -3.69 25.18
C CYS A 336 10.36 -2.22 25.56
N THR A 337 9.14 -1.72 25.37
CA THR A 337 8.79 -0.32 25.70
C THR A 337 8.41 -0.15 27.17
N GLN A 338 8.01 -1.23 27.86
CA GLN A 338 7.62 -1.21 29.27
C GLN A 338 8.78 -1.48 30.24
N GLY A 339 9.92 -1.94 29.75
CA GLY A 339 11.09 -2.31 30.55
C GLY A 339 12.28 -1.36 30.43
N GLY A 340 12.10 -0.18 29.83
CA GLY A 340 13.14 0.84 29.60
C GLY A 340 12.94 2.10 30.41
#